data_AF-A0A7H1DT38-F1
#
_entry.id   AF-A0A7H1DT38-F1
#
_cell.length_a   1.000
_cell.length_b   1.000
_cell.length_c   1.000
_cell.angle_alpha   90.00
_cell.angle_beta   90.00
_cell.angle_gamma   90.00
#
_symmetry.space_group_name_H-M   'P 1'
#
loop_
_entity.id
_entity.type
_entity.pdbx_description
1 polymer ?
#
loop_
_entity_poly.entity_id
_entity_poly.type
_entity_poly.pdbx_seq_one_letter_code
_entity_poly.pdbx_strand_id
1 'polypeptide(L)'
;MKKQIAEVQKYFIDKITACQFNVTEIKDTNDGWFTLNVEIDGFTFNFSVKPKSQLCTDTFGFMDIKIPNDRLQNLINLIEAHKEKIKSEKIEKLKSELSELEKELS
;
A
#
# COMPACT_ATOMS: atom_id res chain seq x y z
N MET A 1 2.68 26.92 15.65
CA MET A 1 1.59 25.96 15.37
C MET A 1 1.38 25.68 13.89
N LYS A 2 0.82 26.58 13.05
CA LYS A 2 0.57 26.26 11.62
C LYS A 2 1.83 25.86 10.82
N LYS A 3 2.97 26.51 11.06
CA LYS A 3 4.26 26.16 10.42
C LYS A 3 4.76 24.76 10.81
N GLN A 4 4.70 24.43 12.09
CA GLN A 4 5.11 23.12 12.62
C GLN A 4 4.25 21.98 12.05
N ILE A 5 2.93 22.21 11.90
CA ILE A 5 2.03 21.23 11.28
C ILE A 5 2.44 20.94 9.83
N ALA A 6 2.76 21.99 9.06
CA ALA A 6 3.20 21.83 7.67
C ALA A 6 4.55 21.10 7.54
N GLU A 7 5.49 21.35 8.47
CA GLU A 7 6.79 20.67 8.52
C GLU A 7 6.64 19.17 8.81
N VAL A 8 5.78 18.82 9.76
CA VAL A 8 5.49 17.41 10.10
C VAL A 8 4.79 16.70 8.93
N GLN A 9 3.84 17.36 8.26
CA GLN A 9 3.18 16.80 7.07
C GLN A 9 4.17 16.56 5.95
N LYS A 10 5.05 17.53 5.67
CA LYS A 10 6.10 17.38 4.66
C LYS A 10 7.04 16.22 4.99
N TYR A 11 7.43 16.06 6.27
CA TYR A 11 8.28 14.96 6.71
C TYR A 11 7.69 13.59 6.33
N PHE A 12 6.43 13.33 6.69
CA PHE A 12 5.79 12.04 6.38
C PHE A 12 5.52 11.86 4.89
N ILE A 13 5.17 12.93 4.16
CA ILE A 13 5.03 12.88 2.70
C ILE A 13 6.36 12.51 2.04
N ASP A 14 7.47 13.10 2.47
CA ASP A 14 8.78 12.79 1.92
C ASP A 14 9.16 11.33 2.22
N LYS A 15 8.87 10.83 3.43
CA LYS A 15 9.08 9.40 3.78
C LYS A 15 8.23 8.45 2.93
N ILE A 16 6.94 8.75 2.76
CA ILE A 16 6.00 7.96 1.95
C ILE A 16 6.43 7.99 0.47
N THR A 17 6.75 9.16 -0.06
CA THR A 17 7.14 9.28 -1.48
C THR A 17 8.51 8.70 -1.78
N ALA A 18 9.38 8.58 -0.78
CA ALA A 18 10.67 7.90 -0.89
C ALA A 18 10.60 6.39 -0.58
N CYS A 19 9.41 5.82 -0.34
CA CYS A 19 9.22 4.43 0.10
C CYS A 19 10.03 4.06 1.37
N GLN A 20 10.26 5.03 2.26
CA GLN A 20 10.99 4.84 3.52
C GLN A 20 10.03 4.51 4.66
N PHE A 21 9.35 3.37 4.54
CA PHE A 21 8.38 2.89 5.52
C PHE A 21 8.25 1.38 5.45
N ASN A 22 7.71 0.78 6.52
CA ASN A 22 7.34 -0.63 6.52
C ASN A 22 5.87 -0.75 6.15
N VAL A 23 5.55 -1.61 5.19
CA VAL A 23 4.15 -1.95 4.88
C VAL A 23 3.66 -2.99 5.88
N THR A 24 2.60 -2.67 6.59
CA THR A 24 1.95 -3.60 7.53
C THR A 24 0.73 -4.27 6.88
N GLU A 25 0.02 -3.55 6.00
CA GLU A 25 -1.14 -4.08 5.29
C GLU A 25 -1.37 -3.35 3.96
N ILE A 26 -1.81 -4.08 2.93
CA ILE A 26 -2.36 -3.49 1.70
C ILE A 26 -3.75 -4.08 1.48
N LYS A 27 -4.75 -3.20 1.38
CA LYS A 27 -6.14 -3.53 1.07
C LYS A 27 -6.49 -3.03 -0.33
N ASP A 28 -7.07 -3.90 -1.15
CA ASP A 28 -7.68 -3.55 -2.43
C ASP A 28 -9.14 -3.16 -2.17
N THR A 29 -9.51 -1.93 -2.49
CA THR A 29 -10.91 -1.50 -2.45
C THR A 29 -11.52 -1.68 -3.84
N ASN A 30 -12.76 -2.18 -3.89
CA ASN A 30 -13.47 -2.55 -5.13
C ASN A 30 -13.62 -1.41 -6.16
N ASP A 31 -13.26 -0.17 -5.82
CA ASP A 31 -13.28 1.04 -6.65
C ASP A 31 -11.90 1.41 -7.25
N GLY A 32 -10.91 0.51 -7.11
CA GLY A 32 -9.58 0.60 -7.71
C GLY A 32 -8.59 1.45 -6.91
N TRP A 33 -8.87 1.69 -5.62
CA TRP A 33 -7.87 2.24 -4.69
C TRP A 33 -7.16 1.12 -3.94
N PHE A 34 -5.91 1.39 -3.59
CA PHE A 34 -5.14 0.59 -2.65
C PHE A 34 -4.98 1.36 -1.37
N THR A 35 -5.53 0.87 -0.27
CA THR A 35 -5.26 1.43 1.05
C THR A 35 -4.07 0.72 1.64
N LEU A 36 -3.01 1.47 1.92
CA LEU A 36 -1.81 1.00 2.58
C LEU A 36 -1.85 1.45 4.03
N ASN A 37 -1.63 0.49 4.92
CA ASN A 37 -1.25 0.74 6.29
C ASN A 37 0.27 0.61 6.38
N VAL A 38 0.93 1.65 6.87
CA VAL A 38 2.38 1.73 6.94
C VAL A 38 2.86 2.20 8.30
N GLU A 39 4.08 1.81 8.65
CA GLU A 39 4.77 2.29 9.85
C GLU A 39 5.99 3.13 9.45
N ILE A 40 6.09 4.32 10.05
CA ILE A 40 7.18 5.28 9.87
C ILE A 40 7.65 5.73 11.25
N ASP A 41 8.87 5.36 11.63
CA ASP A 41 9.50 5.73 12.91
C ASP A 41 8.61 5.46 14.13
N GLY A 42 7.88 4.33 14.13
CA GLY A 42 6.98 3.91 15.20
C GLY A 42 5.57 4.51 15.14
N PHE A 43 5.25 5.31 14.12
CA PHE A 43 3.92 5.85 13.90
C PHE A 43 3.21 5.13 12.74
N THR A 44 1.93 4.81 12.96
CA THR A 44 1.10 4.13 11.97
C THR A 44 0.31 5.15 11.14
N PHE A 45 0.34 4.98 9.81
CA PHE A 45 -0.37 5.82 8.86
C PHE A 45 -1.19 4.99 7.90
N ASN A 46 -2.37 5.51 7.55
CA ASN A 46 -3.20 4.95 6.49
C ASN A 46 -3.27 5.94 5.32
N PHE A 47 -2.91 5.50 4.13
CA PHE A 47 -3.11 6.26 2.92
C PHE A 47 -3.58 5.36 1.77
N SER A 48 -4.41 5.91 0.92
CA SER A 48 -4.97 5.26 -0.25
C SER A 48 -4.30 5.79 -1.51
N VAL A 49 -3.94 4.91 -2.44
CA VAL A 49 -3.34 5.23 -3.75
C VAL A 49 -4.23 4.69 -4.84
N LYS A 50 -4.56 5.53 -5.82
CA LYS A 50 -5.15 5.10 -7.08
C LYS A 50 -4.07 5.02 -8.15
N PRO A 51 -3.86 3.86 -8.80
CA PRO A 51 -2.90 3.75 -9.89
C PRO A 51 -3.19 4.82 -10.94
N LYS A 52 -2.16 5.59 -11.30
CA LYS A 52 -2.17 6.65 -12.33
C LYS A 52 -2.88 7.97 -11.97
N SER A 53 -3.27 8.25 -10.73
CA SER A 53 -3.88 9.56 -10.46
C SER A 53 -3.59 10.22 -9.10
N GLN A 54 -3.77 9.56 -7.95
CA GLN A 54 -3.92 10.28 -6.67
C GLN A 54 -3.48 9.47 -5.43
N LEU A 55 -2.97 10.16 -4.40
CA LEU A 55 -2.75 9.66 -3.03
C LEU A 55 -3.64 10.44 -2.05
N CYS A 56 -4.33 9.76 -1.14
CA CYS A 56 -5.22 10.35 -0.15
C CYS A 56 -5.00 9.73 1.24
N THR A 57 -4.85 10.53 2.29
CA THR A 57 -4.75 10.02 3.68
C THR A 57 -6.15 9.90 4.30
N ASP A 58 -6.49 8.73 4.85
CA ASP A 58 -7.89 8.38 5.18
C ASP A 58 -8.30 8.68 6.63
N THR A 59 -7.56 9.53 7.33
CA THR A 59 -7.83 9.84 8.75
C THR A 59 -7.97 11.35 8.98
N PHE A 60 -9.23 11.80 9.09
CA PHE A 60 -9.69 13.12 9.57
C PHE A 60 -9.71 14.33 8.62
N GLY A 61 -9.69 14.10 7.31
CA GLY A 61 -9.93 15.15 6.33
C GLY A 61 -9.00 14.98 5.16
N PHE A 62 -9.59 14.80 3.98
CA PHE A 62 -8.92 14.67 2.70
C PHE A 62 -7.82 15.73 2.55
N MET A 63 -6.59 15.38 2.89
CA MET A 63 -5.43 16.14 2.47
C MET A 63 -5.08 15.62 1.09
N ASP A 64 -5.49 16.36 0.06
CA ASP A 64 -5.10 16.11 -1.32
C ASP A 64 -3.61 16.45 -1.45
N ILE A 65 -2.76 15.43 -1.33
CA ILE A 65 -1.30 15.58 -1.44
C ILE A 65 -0.93 15.35 -2.89
N LYS A 66 -0.58 16.42 -3.59
CA LYS A 66 -0.01 16.34 -4.94
C LYS A 66 1.42 15.82 -4.86
N ILE A 67 1.60 14.54 -5.17
CA ILE A 67 2.91 13.90 -5.25
C ILE A 67 3.45 14.03 -6.69
N PRO A 68 4.74 14.36 -6.87
CA PRO A 68 5.40 14.29 -8.17
C PRO A 68 5.29 12.90 -8.83
N ASN A 69 4.93 12.85 -10.12
CA ASN A 69 4.60 11.61 -10.85
C ASN A 69 5.69 10.52 -10.81
N ASP A 70 6.96 10.90 -10.78
CA ASP A 70 8.11 10.00 -10.69
C ASP A 70 8.14 9.21 -9.37
N ARG A 71 7.78 9.86 -8.26
CA ARG A 71 7.72 9.23 -6.93
C ARG A 71 6.49 8.35 -6.75
N LEU A 72 5.39 8.69 -7.42
CA LEU A 72 4.18 7.87 -7.46
C LEU A 72 4.44 6.52 -8.13
N GLN A 73 5.32 6.47 -9.14
CA GLN A 73 5.65 5.23 -9.83
C GLN A 73 6.35 4.21 -8.91
N ASN A 74 7.20 4.65 -7.99
CA ASN A 74 7.86 3.75 -7.03
C ASN A 74 6.86 3.09 -6.08
N LEU A 75 5.87 3.85 -5.61
CA LEU A 75 4.75 3.34 -4.81
C LEU A 75 3.90 2.33 -5.60
N ILE A 76 3.59 2.63 -6.86
CA ILE A 76 2.85 1.72 -7.74
C ILE A 76 3.62 0.41 -7.93
N ASN A 77 4.93 0.48 -8.22
CA ASN A 77 5.76 -0.72 -8.41
C ASN A 77 5.79 -1.58 -7.13
N LEU A 78 5.83 -0.96 -5.95
CA LEU A 78 5.77 -1.68 -4.67
C LEU A 78 4.43 -2.40 -4.50
N ILE A 79 3.32 -1.73 -4.80
CA ILE A 79 1.97 -2.31 -4.74
C ILE A 79 1.85 -3.48 -5.72
N GLU A 80 2.32 -3.33 -6.95
CA GLU A 80 2.31 -4.39 -7.97
C GLU A 80 3.16 -5.59 -7.56
N ALA A 81 4.37 -5.37 -7.05
CA ALA A 81 5.23 -6.44 -6.55
C ALA A 81 4.56 -7.21 -5.39
N HIS A 82 3.88 -6.50 -4.49
CA HIS A 82 3.14 -7.12 -3.40
C HIS A 82 1.93 -7.92 -3.90
N LYS A 83 1.20 -7.40 -4.90
CA LYS A 83 0.10 -8.14 -5.56
C LYS A 83 0.57 -9.43 -6.19
N GLU A 84 1.69 -9.40 -6.92
CA GLU A 84 2.25 -10.60 -7.53
C GLU A 84 2.67 -11.62 -6.46
N LYS A 85 3.29 -11.18 -5.36
CA LYS A 85 3.62 -12.05 -4.24
C LYS A 85 2.38 -12.74 -3.64
N ILE A 86 1.32 -11.98 -3.33
CA ILE A 86 0.06 -12.53 -2.79
C ILE A 86 -0.58 -13.53 -3.78
N LYS A 87 -0.58 -13.21 -5.08
CA LYS A 87 -1.08 -14.13 -6.10
C LYS A 87 -0.28 -15.43 -6.13
N SER A 88 1.05 -15.36 -6.10
CA SER A 88 1.91 -16.54 -6.09
C SER A 88 1.65 -17.41 -4.85
N GLU A 89 1.58 -16.82 -3.66
CA GLU A 89 1.27 -17.54 -2.42
C GLU A 89 -0.10 -18.22 -2.49
N LYS A 90 -1.12 -17.54 -3.05
CA LYS A 90 -2.45 -18.10 -3.23
C LYS A 90 -2.48 -19.24 -4.24
N ILE A 91 -1.73 -19.14 -5.33
CA ILE A 91 -1.58 -20.22 -6.33
C ILE A 91 -0.93 -21.45 -5.70
N GLU A 92 0.14 -21.27 -4.93
CA GLU A 92 0.82 -22.39 -4.26
C GLU A 92 -0.10 -23.07 -3.22
N LYS A 93 -0.87 -22.29 -2.47
CA LYS A 93 -1.89 -22.84 -1.55
C LYS A 93 -2.94 -23.67 -2.30
N LEU A 94 -3.49 -23.14 -3.40
CA LEU A 94 -4.47 -23.84 -4.21
C LEU A 94 -3.92 -25.13 -4.84
N LYS A 95 -2.66 -25.13 -5.29
CA LYS A 95 -1.98 -26.35 -5.78
C LYS A 95 -1.83 -27.39 -4.69
N SER A 96 -1.49 -26.97 -3.47
CA SER A 96 -1.39 -27.88 -2.31
C SER A 96 -2.74 -28.51 -2.00
N GLU A 97 -3.80 -27.71 -1.91
CA GLU A 97 -5.17 -28.18 -1.64
C GLU A 97 -5.66 -29.15 -2.74
N LEU A 98 -5.35 -28.86 -4.02
CA LEU A 98 -5.65 -29.76 -5.14
C LEU A 98 -4.94 -31.11 -5.01
N SER A 99 -3.65 -31.11 -4.66
CA SER A 99 -2.88 -32.34 -4.50
C SER A 99 -3.38 -33.19 -3.33
N GLU A 100 -3.84 -32.57 -2.25
CA GLU A 100 -4.47 -33.26 -1.12
C GLU A 100 -5.80 -33.90 -1.53
N LEU A 101 -6.67 -33.16 -2.23
CA LEU A 101 -7.94 -33.66 -2.77
C LEU A 101 -7.74 -34.84 -3.74
N GLU A 102 -6.76 -34.76 -4.64
CA GLU A 102 -6.45 -35.85 -5.58
C GLU A 102 -5.98 -37.12 -4.86
N LYS A 103 -5.24 -36.98 -3.75
CA LYS A 103 -4.81 -38.11 -2.92
C LYS A 103 -5.96 -38.74 -2.14
N GLU A 104 -6.93 -37.95 -1.68
CA GLU A 104 -8.11 -38.47 -0.97
C GLU A 104 -9.09 -39.20 -1.90
N LEU A 105 -9.07 -38.87 -3.19
CA LEU A 105 -9.91 -39.48 -4.23
C LEU A 105 -9.27 -40.70 -4.93
N SER A 106 -8.00 -41.00 -4.65
CA SER A 106 -7.22 -42.12 -5.22
C SER A 106 -7.14 -43.31 -4.27
#